data_AF-A0A7C7GRX2-F1
#
_entry.id   AF-A0A7C7GRX2-F1
#
_cell.length_a   1.000
_cell.length_b   1.000
_cell.length_c   1.000
_cell.angle_alpha   90.00
_cell.angle_beta   90.00
_cell.angle_gamma   90.00
#
_symmetry.space_group_name_H-M   'P 1'
#
loop_
_entity.id
_entity.type
_entity.pdbx_description
1 polymer ?
#
loop_
_entity_poly.entity_id
_entity_poly.type
_entity_poly.pdbx_seq_one_letter_code
_entity_poly.pdbx_strand_id
1 'polypeptide(L)' 'MFIKVPFILEGIFQSIIGASLAFFTIFGLMKAGNHYLPQLVTLRIQLDLYFGIGLLIISVVIGFIGSYRAVSRFL' A
#
# COMPACT_ATOMS: atom_id res chain seq x y z
N MET A 1 -27.27 -0.55 -9.56
CA MET A 1 -25.81 -0.61 -9.85
C MET A 1 -25.14 0.76 -9.82
N PHE A 2 -25.81 1.82 -10.33
CA PHE A 2 -25.27 3.18 -10.46
C PHE A 2 -24.66 3.80 -9.18
N ILE A 3 -25.22 3.50 -8.00
CA ILE A 3 -24.77 4.07 -6.71
C ILE A 3 -23.54 3.35 -6.15
N LYS A 4 -23.32 2.09 -6.54
CA LYS A 4 -22.24 1.24 -6.00
C LYS A 4 -20.89 1.53 -6.66
N VAL A 5 -20.89 1.93 -7.93
CA VAL A 5 -19.70 2.23 -8.73
C VAL A 5 -18.83 3.35 -8.13
N PRO A 6 -19.35 4.55 -7.78
CA PRO A 6 -18.52 5.62 -7.24
C PRO A 6 -17.85 5.23 -5.91
N PHE A 7 -18.55 4.53 -5.02
CA PHE A 7 -17.98 4.05 -3.75
C PHE A 7 -16.84 3.03 -3.93
N ILE A 8 -16.97 2.13 -4.90
CA ILE A 8 -15.90 1.18 -5.24
C ILE A 8 -14.70 1.94 -5.80
N LEU A 9 -14.95 2.94 -6.66
CA LEU A 9 -13.91 3.78 -7.24
C LEU A 9 -13.14 4.56 -6.16
N GLU A 10 -13.85 5.19 -5.22
CA GLU A 10 -13.25 5.90 -4.07
C GLU A 10 -12.37 4.97 -3.24
N GLY A 11 -12.81 3.73 -2.99
CA GLY A 11 -12.02 2.71 -2.31
C GLY A 11 -10.71 2.36 -3.00
N ILE A 12 -10.76 2.20 -4.32
CA ILE A 12 -9.57 1.90 -5.12
C ILE A 12 -8.61 3.09 -5.08
N PHE A 13 -9.10 4.33 -5.27
CA PHE A 13 -8.26 5.53 -5.20
C PHE A 13 -7.61 5.69 -3.82
N GLN A 14 -8.37 5.53 -2.74
CA GLN A 14 -7.84 5.62 -1.38
C GLN A 14 -6.76 4.56 -1.14
N SER A 15 -6.93 3.36 -1.69
CA SER A 15 -5.96 2.27 -1.55
C SER A 15 -4.68 2.53 -2.35
N ILE A 16 -4.79 3.08 -3.56
CA ILE A 16 -3.61 3.49 -4.35
C ILE A 16 -2.79 4.56 -3.61
N ILE A 17 -3.47 5.55 -3.01
CA ILE A 17 -2.82 6.60 -2.22
C ILE A 17 -2.15 5.99 -0.98
N GLY A 18 -2.87 5.13 -0.26
CA GLY A 18 -2.34 4.44 0.92
C GLY A 18 -1.13 3.56 0.62
N ALA A 19 -1.17 2.79 -0.45
CA ALA A 19 -0.05 1.98 -0.93
C ALA A 19 1.17 2.83 -1.28
N SER A 20 0.95 3.95 -1.98
CA SER A 20 2.02 4.87 -2.36
C SER A 20 2.70 5.46 -1.12
N LEU A 21 1.91 5.93 -0.15
CA LEU A 21 2.43 6.44 1.12
C LEU A 21 3.22 5.36 1.87
N ALA A 22 2.66 4.15 2.01
CA ALA A 22 3.33 3.04 2.67
C ALA A 22 4.66 2.70 1.98
N PHE A 23 4.70 2.66 0.65
CA PHE A 23 5.92 2.41 -0.10
C PHE A 23 6.99 3.47 0.18
N PHE A 24 6.64 4.76 0.13
CA PHE A 24 7.58 5.84 0.44
C PHE A 24 8.05 5.80 1.90
N THR A 25 7.17 5.48 2.85
CA THR A 25 7.55 5.30 4.26
C THR A 25 8.56 4.17 4.43
N ILE A 26 8.28 3.00 3.84
CA ILE A 26 9.19 1.84 3.91
C ILE A 26 10.52 2.15 3.24
N PHE A 27 10.50 2.81 2.07
CA PHE A 27 11.71 3.22 1.37
C PHE A 27 12.55 4.22 2.19
N GLY A 28 11.89 5.18 2.83
CA GLY A 28 12.53 6.13 3.74
C GLY A 28 13.16 5.43 4.94
N LEU A 29 12.44 4.50 5.57
CA LEU A 29 12.94 3.69 6.69
C LEU A 29 14.11 2.80 6.26
N MET A 30 14.06 2.20 5.08
CA MET A 30 15.18 1.44 4.53
C MET A 30 16.42 2.32 4.38
N LYS A 31 16.27 3.52 3.80
CA LYS A 31 17.39 4.45 3.60
C LYS A 31 17.98 4.90 4.94
N ALA A 32 17.13 5.23 5.91
CA ALA A 32 17.55 5.58 7.27
C ALA A 32 18.26 4.38 7.94
N GLY A 33 17.66 3.20 7.91
CA GLY A 33 18.25 1.96 8.43
C GLY A 33 19.63 1.70 7.83
N ASN A 34 19.76 1.74 6.51
CA ASN A 34 21.05 1.56 5.83
C ASN A 34 22.08 2.67 6.10
N HIS A 35 21.67 3.82 6.63
CA HIS A 35 22.60 4.86 7.05
C HIS A 35 23.16 4.58 8.45
N TYR A 36 22.31 4.14 9.38
CA TYR A 36 22.68 3.94 10.79
C TYR A 36 23.17 2.52 11.11
N LEU A 37 22.63 1.48 10.45
CA LEU A 37 22.92 0.06 10.72
C LEU A 37 24.32 -0.43 10.29
N PRO A 38 24.99 0.09 9.25
CA PRO A 38 26.32 -0.39 8.85
C PRO A 38 27.39 -0.21 9.94
N GLN A 39 27.13 0.63 10.93
CA GLN A 39 28.00 0.83 12.10
C GLN A 39 27.92 -0.34 13.09
N LEU A 40 26.88 -1.18 12.99
CA LEU A 40 26.56 -2.26 13.93
C LEU A 40 26.64 -3.64 13.26
N VAL A 41 26.23 -3.76 11.99
CA VAL A 41 26.22 -5.03 11.23
C VAL A 41 26.43 -4.74 9.73
N THR A 42 27.17 -5.58 9.02
CA THR A 42 27.38 -5.54 7.54
C THR A 42 26.12 -5.88 6.71
N LEU A 43 24.92 -5.65 7.26
CA LEU A 43 23.65 -5.95 6.60
C LEU A 43 23.20 -4.73 5.79
N ARG A 44 22.95 -4.91 4.49
CA ARG A 44 22.32 -3.90 3.63
C ARG A 44 20.90 -4.33 3.31
N ILE A 45 19.93 -3.53 3.71
CA ILE A 45 18.51 -3.73 3.37
C ILE A 45 18.31 -3.21 1.96
N GLN A 46 17.79 -4.03 1.06
CA GLN A 46 17.47 -3.60 -0.31
C GLN A 46 15.98 -3.80 -0.53
N LEU A 47 15.32 -2.79 -1.09
CA LEU A 47 13.95 -2.91 -1.55
C LEU A 47 13.97 -3.32 -3.01
N ASP A 48 13.29 -4.41 -3.30
CA ASP A 48 13.04 -4.84 -4.67
C ASP A 48 11.83 -4.08 -5.24
N LEU A 49 11.86 -3.78 -6.53
CA LEU A 49 10.72 -3.22 -7.25
C LEU A 49 9.50 -4.17 -7.18
N TYR A 50 9.73 -5.48 -7.18
CA TYR A 50 8.65 -6.47 -7.03
C TYR A 50 7.90 -6.34 -5.70
N PHE A 51 8.58 -5.89 -4.63
CA PHE A 51 7.91 -5.62 -3.36
C PHE A 51 6.91 -4.47 -3.49
N GLY A 52 7.28 -3.39 -4.18
CA GLY A 52 6.37 -2.26 -4.44
C GLY A 52 5.16 -2.66 -5.27
N ILE A 53 5.37 -3.47 -6.32
CA ILE A 53 4.29 -3.99 -7.17
C ILE A 53 3.34 -4.87 -6.34
N GLY A 54 3.89 -5.80 -5.55
CA GLY A 54 3.09 -6.67 -4.69
C GLY A 54 2.28 -5.88 -3.66
N LEU A 55 2.88 -4.87 -3.05
CA LEU A 55 2.21 -4.00 -2.08
C LEU A 55 1.05 -3.22 -2.71
N LEU A 56 1.22 -2.72 -3.94
CA LEU A 56 0.14 -2.07 -4.68
C LEU A 56 -1.01 -3.02 -4.98
N ILE A 57 -0.71 -4.22 -5.49
CA ILE A 57 -1.74 -5.23 -5.83
C ILE A 57 -2.54 -5.60 -4.58
N ILE A 58 -1.87 -5.93 -3.48
CA ILE A 58 -2.52 -6.32 -2.23
C ILE A 58 -3.39 -5.17 -1.71
N SER A 59 -2.88 -3.93 -1.74
CA SER A 59 -3.63 -2.77 -1.28
C SER A 59 -4.90 -2.54 -2.11
N VAL A 60 -4.82 -2.61 -3.44
CA VAL A 60 -5.99 -2.47 -4.32
C VAL A 60 -7.02 -3.58 -4.07
N VAL A 61 -6.57 -4.82 -3.88
CA VAL A 61 -7.46 -5.95 -3.54
C VAL A 61 -8.18 -5.71 -2.21
N ILE A 62 -7.45 -5.26 -1.18
CA ILE A 62 -8.04 -4.94 0.12
C ILE A 62 -9.05 -3.79 -0.01
N GLY A 63 -8.70 -2.72 -0.75
CA GLY A 63 -9.59 -1.60 -1.04
C GLY A 63 -10.87 -2.01 -1.73
N PHE A 64 -10.75 -2.85 -2.74
CA PHE A 64 -11.90 -3.37 -3.47
C PHE A 64 -12.82 -4.19 -2.56
N ILE A 65 -12.27 -5.14 -1.79
CA ILE A 65 -13.05 -5.96 -0.84
C ILE A 65 -13.70 -5.09 0.24
N GLY A 66 -12.94 -4.14 0.80
CA GLY A 66 -13.40 -3.22 1.84
C GLY A 66 -14.56 -2.36 1.38
N SER A 67 -14.43 -1.72 0.22
CA SER A 67 -15.49 -0.89 -0.35
C SER A 67 -16.69 -1.71 -0.80
N TYR A 68 -16.48 -2.90 -1.38
CA TYR A 68 -17.59 -3.78 -1.74
C TYR A 68 -18.40 -4.19 -0.51
N ARG A 69 -17.73 -4.55 0.59
CA ARG A 69 -18.39 -4.90 1.85
C ARG A 69 -19.10 -3.71 2.49
N ALA A 70 -18.49 -2.52 2.47
CA ALA A 70 -19.11 -1.31 3.00
C ALA A 70 -20.42 -1.02 2.26
N VAL A 71 -20.38 -1.02 0.93
CA VAL A 71 -21.56 -0.79 0.08
C VAL A 71 -22.67 -1.82 0.33
N SER A 72 -22.33 -3.09 0.59
CA SER A 72 -23.33 -4.13 0.90
C SER A 72 -24.06 -3.94 2.23
N ARG A 73 -23.53 -3.11 3.14
CA ARG A 73 -24.15 -2.82 4.44
C ARG A 73 -24.95 -1.52 4.43
N PHE A 74 -24.65 -0.61 3.51
CA PHE A 74 -25.34 0.69 3.41
C PHE A 74 -26.52 0.68 2.41
N LEU A 75 -26.56 -0.28 1.47
CA LEU A 75 -27.59 -0.45 0.43
C LEU A 75 -28.02 -1.92 0.31
#